data_AF-A0A3N0CI55-F1
#
_entry.id   AF-A0A3N0CI55-F1
#
_cell.length_a   1.000
_cell.length_b   1.000
_cell.length_c   1.000
_cell.angle_alpha   90.00
_cell.angle_beta   90.00
_cell.angle_gamma   90.00
#
_symmetry.space_group_name_H-M   'P 1'
#
loop_
_entity.id
_entity.type
_entity.pdbx_description
1 polymer ?
#
loop_
_entity_poly.entity_id
_entity_poly.type
_entity_poly.pdbx_seq_one_letter_code
_entity_poly.pdbx_strand_id
1 'polypeptide(L)'
;MLLPHAVLLAEARSYVTALADRALTFDGSMEYERVLLELDELHGGVFSPTTGLPITDPTALYTIAHQAIAELESHEIDPLGLELCLAMLIAARETDTRS
;
A
#
# COMPACT_ATOMS: atom_id res chain seq x y z
N MET A 1 -18.62 2.16 -4.90
CA MET A 1 -17.27 2.76 -5.03
C MET A 1 -17.34 3.97 -5.96
N LEU A 2 -16.94 5.16 -5.49
CA LEU A 2 -16.89 6.39 -6.31
C LEU A 2 -15.57 6.46 -7.10
N LEU A 3 -15.56 7.19 -8.23
CA LEU A 3 -14.35 7.32 -9.08
C LEU A 3 -13.11 7.83 -8.33
N PRO A 4 -13.19 8.87 -7.46
CA PRO A 4 -12.02 9.35 -6.71
C PRO A 4 -11.42 8.29 -5.79
N HIS A 5 -12.29 7.50 -5.16
CA HIS A 5 -11.88 6.41 -4.29
C HIS A 5 -11.15 5.30 -5.07
N ALA A 6 -11.69 4.91 -6.23
CA ALA A 6 -11.06 3.91 -7.09
C ALA A 6 -9.67 4.32 -7.57
N VAL A 7 -9.48 5.61 -7.87
CA VAL A 7 -8.19 6.18 -8.27
C VAL A 7 -7.20 6.13 -7.10
N LEU A 8 -7.62 6.57 -5.91
CA LEU A 8 -6.77 6.56 -4.73
C LEU A 8 -6.35 5.14 -4.32
N LEU A 9 -7.28 4.18 -4.39
CA LEU A 9 -6.98 2.77 -4.17
C LEU A 9 -5.96 2.24 -5.18
N ALA A 10 -6.12 2.56 -6.47
CA ALA A 10 -5.18 2.15 -7.50
C ALA A 10 -3.78 2.75 -7.27
N GLU A 11 -3.70 4.01 -6.83
CA GLU A 11 -2.44 4.66 -6.46
C GLU A 11 -1.78 3.98 -5.26
N ALA A 12 -2.51 3.77 -4.16
CA ALA A 12 -2.00 3.07 -2.98
C ALA A 12 -1.41 1.70 -3.36
N ARG A 13 -2.16 0.92 -4.15
CA ARG A 13 -1.72 -0.39 -4.64
C ARG A 13 -0.45 -0.31 -5.49
N SER A 14 -0.34 0.67 -6.39
CA SER A 14 0.86 0.84 -7.20
C SER A 14 2.10 1.09 -6.36
N TYR A 15 2.01 2.00 -5.38
CA TYR A 15 3.16 2.32 -4.54
C TYR A 15 3.57 1.15 -3.65
N VAL A 16 2.61 0.40 -3.08
CA VAL A 16 2.91 -0.80 -2.30
C VAL A 16 3.49 -1.92 -3.18
N THR A 17 2.96 -2.14 -4.39
CA THR A 17 3.54 -3.09 -5.37
C THR A 17 4.98 -2.72 -5.70
N ALA A 18 5.25 -1.43 -5.92
CA ALA A 18 6.60 -0.98 -6.23
C ALA A 18 7.57 -1.11 -5.07
N LEU A 19 7.09 -1.07 -3.82
CA LEU A 19 7.87 -1.41 -2.62
C LEU A 19 8.16 -2.91 -2.56
N ALA A 20 7.17 -3.77 -2.84
CA ALA A 20 7.35 -5.23 -2.89
C ALA A 20 8.40 -5.64 -3.94
N ASP A 21 8.31 -5.06 -5.15
CA ASP A 21 9.25 -5.30 -6.27
C ASP A 21 10.68 -4.84 -5.98
N ARG A 22 10.85 -3.87 -5.07
CA ARG A 22 12.13 -3.19 -4.78
C ARG A 22 12.62 -3.38 -3.35
N ALA A 23 11.99 -4.28 -2.61
CA ALA A 23 12.37 -4.60 -1.25
C ALA A 23 13.84 -5.03 -1.20
N LEU A 24 14.54 -4.58 -0.17
CA LEU A 24 15.93 -4.95 0.13
C LEU A 24 16.02 -6.40 0.63
N THR A 25 14.94 -6.90 1.22
CA THR A 25 14.87 -8.25 1.80
C THR A 25 13.67 -9.03 1.24
N PHE A 26 13.82 -10.36 1.18
CA PHE A 26 12.70 -11.23 0.79
C PHE A 26 11.53 -11.13 1.78
N ASP A 27 11.83 -11.10 3.08
CA ASP A 27 10.81 -10.95 4.12
C ASP A 27 10.08 -9.61 4.00
N GLY A 28 10.80 -8.52 3.72
CA GLY A 28 10.20 -7.21 3.43
C GLY A 28 9.28 -7.24 2.21
N SER A 29 9.72 -7.87 1.11
CA SER A 29 8.89 -8.07 -0.08
C SER A 29 7.58 -8.79 0.24
N MET A 30 7.68 -9.89 1.00
CA MET A 30 6.52 -10.67 1.44
C MET A 30 5.55 -9.89 2.34
N GLU A 31 6.05 -9.04 3.23
CA GLU A 31 5.18 -8.22 4.07
C GLU A 31 4.50 -7.09 3.28
N TYR A 32 5.13 -6.52 2.25
CA TYR A 32 4.43 -5.60 1.34
C TYR A 32 3.33 -6.29 0.52
N GLU A 33 3.56 -7.53 0.06
CA GLU A 33 2.52 -8.33 -0.61
C GLU A 33 1.32 -8.61 0.31
N ARG A 34 1.56 -8.82 1.61
CA ARG A 34 0.49 -8.96 2.60
C ARG A 34 -0.32 -7.68 2.76
N VAL A 35 0.31 -6.51 2.70
CA VAL A 35 -0.40 -5.21 2.71
C VAL A 35 -1.32 -5.12 1.48
N LEU A 36 -0.89 -5.56 0.29
CA LEU A 36 -1.73 -5.58 -0.91
C LEU A 36 -2.96 -6.47 -0.75
N LEU A 37 -2.79 -7.65 -0.14
CA LEU A 37 -3.90 -8.57 0.13
C LEU A 37 -4.92 -7.98 1.11
N GLU A 38 -4.46 -7.36 2.20
CA GLU A 38 -5.35 -6.73 3.17
C GLU A 38 -6.09 -5.54 2.54
N LEU A 39 -5.39 -4.73 1.74
CA LEU A 39 -6.02 -3.65 0.98
C LEU A 39 -7.09 -4.18 0.02
N ASP A 40 -6.84 -5.26 -0.71
CA ASP A 40 -7.84 -5.85 -1.60
C ASP A 40 -9.05 -6.40 -0.84
N GLU A 41 -8.82 -7.09 0.29
CA GLU A 41 -9.88 -7.64 1.13
C GLU A 41 -10.78 -6.52 1.69
N LEU A 42 -10.18 -5.46 2.22
CA LEU A 42 -10.89 -4.30 2.76
C LEU A 42 -11.79 -3.60 1.72
N HIS A 43 -11.42 -3.69 0.45
CA HIS A 43 -12.13 -3.04 -0.65
C HIS A 43 -12.99 -4.00 -1.49
N GLY A 44 -13.11 -5.27 -1.07
CA GLY A 44 -14.02 -6.25 -1.68
C GLY A 44 -13.52 -6.88 -2.98
N GLY A 45 -12.20 -6.95 -3.21
CA GLY A 45 -11.62 -7.71 -4.31
C GLY A 45 -10.29 -7.15 -4.84
N VAL A 46 -9.82 -7.74 -5.94
CA VAL A 46 -8.54 -7.38 -6.56
C VAL A 46 -8.71 -6.23 -7.56
N PHE A 47 -7.99 -5.14 -7.33
CA PHE A 47 -7.98 -3.98 -8.24
C PHE A 47 -6.69 -3.88 -9.04
N SER A 48 -6.75 -3.35 -10.25
CA SER A 48 -5.54 -3.12 -11.06
C SER A 48 -4.75 -1.93 -10.50
N PRO A 49 -3.42 -2.06 -10.28
CA PRO A 49 -2.58 -0.92 -9.97
C PRO A 49 -2.52 0.05 -11.15
N THR A 50 -2.31 1.33 -10.85
CA THR A 50 -1.97 2.37 -11.82
C THR A 50 -0.60 2.10 -12.46
N THR A 51 -0.51 2.17 -13.79
CA THR A 51 0.72 1.92 -14.54
C THR A 51 1.69 3.11 -14.50
N GLY A 52 2.98 2.86 -14.29
CA GLY A 52 4.06 3.83 -14.50
C GLY A 52 4.26 4.80 -13.33
N LEU A 53 4.97 4.35 -12.29
CA LEU A 53 5.34 5.24 -11.19
C LEU A 53 6.50 6.15 -11.60
N PRO A 54 6.39 7.48 -11.43
CA PRO A 54 7.45 8.42 -11.76
C PRO A 54 8.60 8.44 -10.75
N ILE A 55 8.49 7.66 -9.66
CA ILE A 55 9.37 7.71 -8.49
C ILE A 55 9.97 6.32 -8.27
N THR A 56 11.28 6.27 -8.02
CA THR A 56 12.03 5.03 -7.76
C THR A 56 12.68 4.99 -6.38
N ASP A 57 12.74 6.12 -5.67
CA ASP A 57 13.32 6.20 -4.33
C ASP A 57 12.43 5.46 -3.30
N PRO A 58 12.95 4.45 -2.59
CA PRO A 58 12.15 3.66 -1.65
C PRO A 58 11.54 4.47 -0.50
N THR A 59 12.18 5.55 -0.07
CA THR A 59 11.66 6.40 1.02
C THR A 59 10.48 7.24 0.53
N ALA A 60 10.59 7.81 -0.66
CA ALA A 60 9.49 8.51 -1.32
C ALA A 60 8.32 7.55 -1.64
N LEU A 61 8.61 6.36 -2.16
CA LEU A 61 7.59 5.32 -2.40
C LEU A 61 6.82 4.98 -1.11
N TYR A 62 7.53 4.75 -0.01
CA TYR A 62 6.91 4.49 1.30
C TYR A 62 6.04 5.65 1.78
N THR A 63 6.55 6.88 1.68
CA THR A 63 5.84 8.08 2.14
C THR A 63 4.52 8.26 1.38
N ILE A 64 4.56 8.06 0.06
CA ILE A 64 3.37 8.21 -0.78
C ILE A 64 2.40 7.04 -0.58
N ALA A 65 2.89 5.80 -0.45
CA ALA A 65 2.05 4.65 -0.11
C ALA A 65 1.28 4.89 1.20
N HIS A 66 1.99 5.33 2.24
CA HIS A 66 1.37 5.61 3.54
C HIS A 66 0.33 6.72 3.44
N GLN A 67 0.63 7.81 2.74
CA GLN A 67 -0.33 8.91 2.56
C GLN A 67 -1.56 8.45 1.76
N ALA A 68 -1.36 7.74 0.66
CA ALA A 68 -2.46 7.25 -0.18
C ALA A 68 -3.39 6.30 0.59
N ILE A 69 -2.84 5.40 1.41
CA ILE A 69 -3.65 4.53 2.28
C ILE A 69 -4.40 5.38 3.31
N ALA A 70 -3.74 6.31 4.01
CA ALA A 70 -4.40 7.14 5.02
C ALA A 70 -5.57 7.97 4.46
N GLU A 71 -5.46 8.46 3.23
CA GLU A 71 -6.51 9.25 2.58
C GLU A 71 -7.77 8.43 2.22
N LEU A 72 -7.71 7.09 2.24
CA LEU A 72 -8.87 6.21 2.03
C LEU A 72 -9.90 6.29 3.15
N GLU A 73 -9.56 6.83 4.33
CA GLU A 73 -10.45 7.01 5.49
C GLU A 73 -11.71 7.82 5.13
N SER A 74 -11.62 8.68 4.12
CA SER A 74 -12.69 9.58 3.69
C SER A 74 -13.88 8.90 2.97
N HIS A 75 -13.90 7.57 2.86
CA HIS A 75 -14.76 6.84 1.91
C HIS A 75 -15.60 5.66 2.46
N GLU A 76 -16.18 5.76 3.66
CA GLU A 76 -17.09 4.73 4.24
C GLU A 76 -16.45 3.34 4.46
N ILE A 77 -15.13 3.30 4.60
CA ILE A 77 -14.36 2.08 4.88
C ILE A 77 -14.29 1.82 6.38
N ASP A 78 -14.15 0.55 6.78
CA ASP A 78 -13.87 0.19 8.16
C ASP A 78 -12.57 0.88 8.65
N PRO A 79 -12.66 1.86 9.58
CA PRO A 79 -11.50 2.60 10.04
C PRO A 79 -10.47 1.69 10.73
N LEU A 80 -10.91 0.61 11.37
CA LEU A 80 -9.99 -0.33 12.02
C LEU A 80 -9.19 -1.14 11.00
N GLY A 81 -9.84 -1.62 9.94
CA GLY A 81 -9.16 -2.27 8.81
C GLY A 81 -8.16 -1.36 8.11
N LEU A 82 -8.44 -0.06 8.02
CA LEU A 82 -7.51 0.91 7.44
C LEU A 82 -6.28 1.13 8.33
N GLU A 83 -6.48 1.30 9.63
CA GLU A 83 -5.39 1.40 10.61
C GLU A 83 -4.53 0.13 10.63
N LEU A 84 -5.15 -1.05 10.47
CA LEU A 84 -4.43 -2.30 10.30
C LEU A 84 -3.55 -2.29 9.04
N CYS A 85 -4.06 -1.84 7.90
CA CYS A 85 -3.27 -1.68 6.67
C CYS A 85 -2.06 -0.77 6.89
N LEU A 86 -2.24 0.37 7.57
CA LEU A 86 -1.15 1.29 7.88
C LEU A 86 -0.11 0.66 8.83
N ALA A 87 -0.56 -0.03 9.87
CA ALA A 87 0.32 -0.74 10.79
C ALA A 87 1.12 -1.84 10.08
N MET A 88 0.50 -2.59 9.18
CA MET A 88 1.17 -3.60 8.35
C MET A 88 2.20 -2.97 7.42
N LEU A 89 1.91 -1.81 6.80
CA LEU A 89 2.86 -1.10 5.95
C LEU A 89 4.09 -0.63 6.75
N ILE A 90 3.89 -0.12 7.96
CA ILE A 90 4.98 0.28 8.86
C ILE A 90 5.85 -0.94 9.20
N ALA A 91 5.23 -2.06 9.59
CA ALA A 91 5.95 -3.30 9.92
C ALA A 91 6.72 -3.87 8.71
N ALA A 92 6.16 -3.79 7.51
CA ALA A 92 6.84 -4.18 6.28
C ALA A 92 8.08 -3.33 6.04
N ARG A 93 7.98 -2.01 6.22
CA ARG A 93 9.12 -1.09 6.09
C ARG A 93 10.21 -1.34 7.12
N GLU A 94 9.84 -1.60 8.37
CA GLU A 94 10.79 -1.96 9.43
C GLU A 94 11.50 -3.28 9.11
N THR A 95 10.77 -4.27 8.61
CA THR A 95 11.33 -5.58 8.21
C THR A 95 12.31 -5.41 7.05
N ASP A 96 11.95 -4.59 6.06
CA ASP A 96 12.76 -4.37 4.87
C ASP A 96 14.04 -3.56 5.11
N THR A 97 14.02 -2.66 6.10
CA THR A 97 15.17 -1.78 6.42
C THR A 97 16.04 -2.29 7.56
N ARG A 98 15.67 -3.42 8.19
CA ARG A 98 16.48 -4.09 9.21
C ARG A 98 17.59 -4.89 8.53
N SER A 99 18.67 -4.20 8.12
CA SER A 99 19.91 -4.81 7.61
C SER A 99 20.98 -4.92 8.69
#